data_AF-A0A8H8N780-F1
#
_entry.id   AF-A0A8H8N780-F1
#
_cell.length_a   1.000
_cell.length_b   1.000
_cell.length_c   1.000
_cell.angle_alpha   90.00
_cell.angle_beta   90.00
_cell.angle_gamma   90.00
#
_symmetry.space_group_name_H-M   'P 1'
#
loop_
_entity.id
_entity.type
_entity.pdbx_description
1 polymer ?
#
loop_
_entity_poly.entity_id
_entity_poly.type
_entity_poly.pdbx_seq_one_letter_code
_entity_poly.pdbx_strand_id
1 'polypeptide(L)'
;MGVYVKQIPGSANHDLFYTDLAVKEAFNKYVKGFVSRYKNEPTIVAWELANEPRCKGSTGNWSGTCLTTTITEWATEMSAYIKSIDSNHLVAIGDEGFYDQPNGPNYPYQGGEGIDFNADLKIPSIDFGTFHAYPGSWAQSGNATLWGVQWIKDHAASQKAANNVRSNPFDKAEC
;
A
#
# COMPACT_ATOMS: atom_id res chain seq x y z
N MET A 1 4.59 7.57 10.15
CA MET A 1 4.70 8.63 9.11
C MET A 1 4.78 10.02 9.71
N GLY A 2 3.73 10.52 10.38
CA GLY A 2 3.69 11.92 10.85
C GLY A 2 4.86 12.38 11.74
N VAL A 3 5.46 11.49 12.54
CA VAL A 3 6.66 11.83 13.34
C VAL A 3 7.84 12.22 12.45
N TYR A 4 8.09 11.50 11.35
CA TYR A 4 9.17 11.83 10.41
C TYR A 4 8.97 13.23 9.82
N VAL A 5 7.77 13.50 9.32
CA VAL A 5 7.44 14.79 8.70
C VAL A 5 7.52 15.93 9.72
N LYS A 6 7.06 15.71 10.95
CA LYS A 6 7.11 16.74 12.00
C LYS A 6 8.55 17.03 12.46
N GLN A 7 9.41 16.03 12.52
CA GLN A 7 10.74 16.17 13.11
C GLN A 7 11.84 16.52 12.09
N ILE A 8 11.68 16.14 10.82
CA ILE A 8 12.71 16.32 9.79
C ILE A 8 12.46 17.64 9.03
N PRO A 9 11.40 17.79 8.23
CA PRO A 9 11.10 19.08 7.58
C PRO A 9 10.30 20.05 8.44
N GLY A 10 9.86 19.68 9.65
CA GLY A 10 9.11 20.59 10.53
C GLY A 10 7.68 20.88 10.07
N SER A 11 7.09 20.00 9.25
CA SER A 11 5.80 20.23 8.58
C SER A 11 4.65 19.45 9.23
N ALA A 12 3.42 19.92 9.00
CA ALA A 12 2.18 19.22 9.36
C ALA A 12 1.59 18.40 8.19
N ASN A 13 2.11 18.56 6.97
CA ASN A 13 1.56 17.93 5.76
C ASN A 13 2.01 16.47 5.67
N HIS A 14 1.11 15.53 6.02
CA HIS A 14 1.40 14.10 6.14
C HIS A 14 2.04 13.49 4.87
N ASP A 15 1.58 13.92 3.70
CA ASP A 15 2.01 13.45 2.39
C ASP A 15 3.47 13.76 2.03
N LEU A 16 4.14 14.66 2.75
CA LEU A 16 5.59 14.84 2.62
C LEU A 16 6.37 13.58 3.01
N PHE A 17 5.77 12.65 3.75
CA PHE A 17 6.38 11.35 4.02
C PHE A 17 6.76 10.59 2.74
N TYR A 18 5.98 10.77 1.68
CA TYR A 18 6.16 10.04 0.42
C TYR A 18 7.16 10.72 -0.53
N THR A 19 7.41 12.02 -0.38
CA THR A 19 8.15 12.83 -1.38
C THR A 19 9.40 13.51 -0.84
N ASP A 20 9.44 13.87 0.45
CA ASP A 20 10.61 14.53 1.05
C ASP A 20 11.81 13.57 1.13
N LEU A 21 12.93 13.98 0.52
CA LEU A 21 14.12 13.14 0.41
C LEU A 21 14.73 12.80 1.78
N ALA A 22 14.79 13.76 2.70
CA ALA A 22 15.36 13.54 4.02
C ALA A 22 14.47 12.59 4.85
N VAL A 23 13.15 12.68 4.70
CA VAL A 23 12.21 11.74 5.30
C VAL A 23 12.39 10.32 4.72
N LYS A 24 12.43 10.17 3.40
CA LYS A 24 12.65 8.86 2.75
C LYS A 24 13.98 8.24 3.14
N GLU A 25 15.05 9.03 3.19
CA GLU A 25 16.37 8.57 3.65
C GLU A 25 16.34 8.09 5.11
N ALA A 26 15.68 8.83 5.99
CA ALA A 26 15.53 8.44 7.38
C ALA A 26 14.70 7.15 7.54
N PHE A 27 13.64 7.00 6.74
CA PHE A 27 12.84 5.79 6.71
C PHE A 27 13.64 4.60 6.16
N ASN A 28 14.39 4.76 5.08
CA ASN A 28 15.27 3.72 4.53
C ASN A 28 16.33 3.25 5.53
N LYS A 29 16.88 4.15 6.36
CA LYS A 29 17.79 3.77 7.46
C LYS A 29 17.11 2.86 8.48
N TYR A 30 15.87 3.18 8.86
CA TYR A 30 15.07 2.34 9.75
C TYR A 30 14.79 0.96 9.13
N VAL A 31 14.27 0.95 7.89
CA VAL A 31 13.99 -0.28 7.13
C VAL A 31 15.23 -1.17 7.05
N LYS A 32 16.38 -0.60 6.66
CA LYS A 32 17.64 -1.35 6.54
C LYS A 32 18.04 -2.00 7.86
N GLY A 33 17.84 -1.32 8.99
CA GLY A 33 18.17 -1.86 10.31
C GLY A 33 17.39 -3.14 10.64
N PHE A 34 16.08 -3.15 10.40
CA PHE A 34 15.21 -4.29 10.70
C PHE A 34 15.33 -5.41 9.65
N VAL A 35 15.22 -5.06 8.37
CA VAL A 35 15.25 -6.05 7.28
C VAL A 35 16.60 -6.77 7.27
N SER A 36 17.73 -6.05 7.39
CA SER A 36 19.05 -6.70 7.42
C SER A 36 19.22 -7.67 8.59
N ARG A 37 18.55 -7.39 9.72
CA ARG A 37 18.63 -8.22 10.93
C ARG A 37 17.89 -9.55 10.78
N TYR A 38 16.77 -9.55 10.07
CA TYR A 38 15.85 -10.70 10.02
C TYR A 38 15.65 -11.29 8.62
N LYS A 39 16.39 -10.86 7.61
CA LYS A 39 16.25 -11.37 6.22
C LYS A 39 16.39 -12.89 6.02
N ASN A 40 16.89 -13.62 7.01
CA ASN A 40 17.02 -15.08 6.98
C ASN A 40 16.11 -15.79 8.01
N GLU A 41 15.17 -15.08 8.64
CA GLU A 41 14.26 -15.64 9.65
C GLU A 41 13.00 -16.25 8.99
N PRO A 42 12.88 -17.58 8.86
CA PRO A 42 11.78 -18.21 8.12
C PRO A 42 10.41 -18.05 8.78
N THR A 43 10.34 -17.60 10.03
CA THR A 43 9.07 -17.32 10.71
C THR A 43 8.40 -16.05 10.15
N ILE A 44 9.16 -15.16 9.49
CA ILE A 44 8.60 -13.97 8.83
C ILE A 44 8.00 -14.40 7.50
N VAL A 45 6.74 -14.07 7.26
CA VAL A 45 6.08 -14.31 5.96
C VAL A 45 6.38 -13.18 4.99
N ALA A 46 6.22 -11.93 5.45
CA ALA A 46 6.31 -10.75 4.61
C ALA A 46 6.75 -9.50 5.36
N TRP A 47 7.26 -8.53 4.60
CA TRP A 47 7.41 -7.14 5.02
C TRP A 47 6.25 -6.32 4.46
N GLU A 48 5.62 -5.50 5.30
CA GLU A 48 4.65 -4.49 4.86
C GLU A 48 5.29 -3.10 4.93
N LEU A 49 5.14 -2.32 3.86
CA LEU A 49 5.75 -0.99 3.77
C LEU A 49 5.19 -0.04 4.83
N ALA A 50 3.87 -0.08 5.02
CA ALA A 50 3.17 0.76 5.98
C ALA A 50 1.79 0.22 6.29
N ASN A 51 1.33 0.40 7.53
CA ASN A 51 -0.07 0.25 7.85
C ASN A 51 -0.87 1.43 7.30
N GLU A 52 -1.85 1.15 6.43
CA GLU A 52 -2.86 2.08 5.93
C GLU A 52 -2.29 3.41 5.41
N PRO A 53 -1.32 3.39 4.46
CA PRO A 53 -0.85 4.61 3.81
C PRO A 53 -2.02 5.31 3.12
N ARG A 54 -2.14 6.62 3.39
CA ARG A 54 -3.08 7.53 2.73
C ARG A 54 -2.42 8.88 2.52
N CYS A 55 -2.85 9.67 1.55
CA CYS A 55 -2.33 11.03 1.33
C CYS A 55 -2.63 11.95 2.53
N LYS A 56 -3.81 11.83 3.13
CA LYS A 56 -4.24 12.69 4.26
C LYS A 56 -3.80 12.18 5.63
N GLY A 57 -3.37 10.92 5.70
CA GLY A 57 -3.09 10.24 6.95
C GLY A 57 -4.27 10.30 7.94
N SER A 58 -3.98 10.13 9.22
CA SER A 58 -4.98 10.22 10.30
C SER A 58 -5.27 11.65 10.77
N THR A 59 -4.43 12.63 10.39
CA THR A 59 -4.56 14.02 10.85
C THR A 59 -5.41 14.87 9.91
N GLY A 60 -5.63 14.43 8.67
CA GLY A 60 -6.31 15.22 7.64
C GLY A 60 -5.45 16.35 7.02
N ASN A 61 -4.24 16.57 7.54
CA ASN A 61 -3.34 17.62 7.05
C ASN A 61 -2.44 17.07 5.95
N TRP A 62 -2.48 17.72 4.79
CA TRP A 62 -1.74 17.32 3.60
C TRP A 62 -1.54 18.54 2.70
N SER A 63 -0.58 18.46 1.78
CA SER A 63 -0.23 19.58 0.90
C SER A 63 -1.25 19.86 -0.21
N GLY A 64 -2.16 18.92 -0.46
CA GLY A 64 -3.13 18.97 -1.56
C GLY A 64 -2.56 18.54 -2.91
N THR A 65 -1.29 18.12 -2.98
CA THR A 65 -0.64 17.68 -4.23
C THR A 65 -0.42 16.17 -4.32
N CYS A 66 -0.68 15.43 -3.24
CA CYS A 66 -0.56 13.97 -3.23
C CYS A 66 -1.65 13.31 -4.08
N LEU A 67 -1.24 12.50 -5.05
CA LEU A 67 -2.11 11.76 -5.95
C LEU A 67 -1.95 10.26 -5.69
N THR A 68 -2.80 9.44 -6.32
CA THR A 68 -2.64 7.98 -6.33
C THR A 68 -1.24 7.58 -6.81
N THR A 69 -0.76 8.24 -7.87
CA THR A 69 0.61 8.04 -8.37
C THR A 69 1.71 8.37 -7.36
N THR A 70 1.48 9.29 -6.42
CA THR A 70 2.47 9.63 -5.38
C THR A 70 2.74 8.44 -4.47
N ILE A 71 1.69 7.72 -4.04
CA ILE A 71 1.86 6.54 -3.20
C ILE A 71 2.37 5.36 -4.03
N THR A 72 1.89 5.17 -5.26
CA THR A 72 2.41 4.11 -6.17
C THR A 72 3.91 4.26 -6.44
N GLU A 73 4.40 5.48 -6.70
CA GLU A 73 5.82 5.76 -6.89
C GLU A 73 6.64 5.48 -5.62
N TRP A 74 6.14 5.94 -4.47
CA TRP A 74 6.78 5.67 -3.18
C TRP A 74 6.82 4.17 -2.86
N ALA A 75 5.72 3.46 -3.08
CA ALA A 75 5.63 2.01 -2.85
C ALA A 75 6.57 1.25 -3.79
N THR A 76 6.71 1.70 -5.05
CA THR A 76 7.67 1.15 -6.01
C THR A 76 9.10 1.31 -5.50
N GLU A 77 9.47 2.51 -5.02
CA GLU A 77 10.82 2.77 -4.50
C GLU A 77 11.12 1.95 -3.24
N MET A 78 10.21 1.96 -2.26
CA MET A 78 10.44 1.31 -0.96
C MET A 78 10.44 -0.22 -1.05
N SER A 79 9.53 -0.80 -1.83
CA SER A 79 9.50 -2.26 -2.02
C SER A 79 10.73 -2.76 -2.76
N ALA A 80 11.19 -2.05 -3.80
CA ALA A 80 12.44 -2.37 -4.48
C ALA A 80 13.65 -2.26 -3.54
N TYR A 81 13.66 -1.25 -2.65
CA TYR A 81 14.71 -1.11 -1.64
C TYR A 81 14.73 -2.31 -0.67
N ILE A 82 13.58 -2.76 -0.16
CA ILE A 82 13.50 -3.96 0.69
C ILE A 82 14.02 -5.18 -0.07
N LYS A 83 13.56 -5.40 -1.32
CA LYS A 83 14.01 -6.52 -2.16
C LYS A 83 15.51 -6.51 -2.44
N SER A 84 16.15 -5.33 -2.46
CA SER A 84 17.61 -5.22 -2.61
C SER A 84 18.39 -5.68 -1.37
N ILE A 85 17.75 -5.71 -0.19
CA ILE A 85 18.35 -6.15 1.08
C ILE A 85 18.00 -7.62 1.37
N ASP A 86 16.76 -7.99 1.06
CA ASP A 86 16.13 -9.28 1.36
C ASP A 86 15.37 -9.81 0.13
N SER A 87 15.95 -10.84 -0.49
CA SER A 87 15.36 -11.55 -1.62
C SER A 87 14.52 -12.76 -1.20
N ASN A 88 14.41 -13.06 0.10
CA ASN A 88 13.77 -14.27 0.61
C ASN A 88 12.28 -14.04 0.92
N HIS A 89 11.97 -12.95 1.62
CA HIS A 89 10.61 -12.69 2.11
C HIS A 89 9.72 -11.99 1.07
N LEU A 90 8.41 -12.19 1.24
CA LEU A 90 7.41 -11.47 0.47
C LEU A 90 7.35 -9.99 0.91
N VAL A 91 6.83 -9.12 0.04
CA VAL A 91 6.63 -7.70 0.31
C VAL A 91 5.23 -7.31 -0.14
N ALA A 92 4.51 -6.57 0.72
CA ALA A 92 3.21 -5.97 0.43
C ALA A 92 3.19 -4.50 0.88
N ILE A 93 2.20 -3.74 0.43
CA ILE A 93 2.08 -2.32 0.82
C ILE A 93 1.55 -2.20 2.25
N GLY A 94 0.49 -2.94 2.60
CA GLY A 94 -0.25 -2.78 3.86
C GLY A 94 -1.37 -1.73 3.77
N ASP A 95 -1.79 -1.39 2.55
CA ASP A 95 -2.90 -0.48 2.25
C ASP A 95 -4.27 -1.15 2.45
N GLU A 96 -5.29 -0.29 2.44
CA GLU A 96 -6.67 -0.71 2.71
C GLU A 96 -7.41 -1.19 1.46
N GLY A 97 -6.79 -1.13 0.28
CA GLY A 97 -7.38 -1.56 -0.98
C GLY A 97 -8.28 -0.53 -1.65
N PHE A 98 -8.14 0.77 -1.34
CA PHE A 98 -8.96 1.76 -2.03
C PHE A 98 -8.68 1.77 -3.55
N TYR A 99 -9.74 1.96 -4.34
CA TYR A 99 -9.60 2.11 -5.79
C TYR A 99 -9.54 3.58 -6.19
N ASP A 100 -9.04 3.83 -7.40
CA ASP A 100 -9.08 5.13 -8.08
C ASP A 100 -10.13 5.14 -9.21
N GLN A 101 -11.41 5.03 -8.84
CA GLN A 101 -12.54 5.09 -9.76
C GLN A 101 -13.39 6.31 -9.40
N PRO A 102 -13.16 7.49 -9.99
CA PRO A 102 -13.86 8.73 -9.60
C PRO A 102 -15.39 8.63 -9.62
N ASN A 103 -15.95 7.80 -10.50
CA ASN A 103 -17.39 7.53 -10.60
C ASN A 103 -17.80 6.21 -9.93
N GLY A 104 -16.96 5.68 -9.04
CA GLY A 104 -17.17 4.45 -8.31
C GLY A 104 -18.36 4.53 -7.34
N PRO A 105 -18.90 3.37 -6.93
CA PRO A 105 -20.20 3.29 -6.26
C PRO A 105 -20.25 3.93 -4.87
N ASN A 106 -19.12 4.02 -4.17
CA ASN A 106 -19.03 4.59 -2.82
C ASN A 106 -17.59 5.03 -2.51
N TYR A 107 -17.42 5.77 -1.40
CA TYR A 107 -16.17 6.38 -0.95
C TYR A 107 -14.90 5.49 -1.12
N PRO A 108 -14.89 4.22 -0.68
CA PRO A 108 -13.72 3.34 -0.82
C PRO A 108 -13.26 3.09 -2.27
N TYR A 109 -14.12 3.33 -3.26
CA TYR A 109 -13.79 3.13 -4.66
C TYR A 109 -13.30 4.41 -5.36
N GLN A 110 -13.42 5.59 -4.74
CA GLN A 110 -13.38 6.88 -5.43
C GLN A 110 -12.01 7.58 -5.51
N GLY A 111 -10.94 6.97 -4.99
CA GLY A 111 -9.55 7.46 -5.12
C GLY A 111 -9.15 8.57 -4.14
N GLY A 112 -10.08 9.07 -3.31
CA GLY A 112 -9.86 10.24 -2.45
C GLY A 112 -8.81 10.08 -1.34
N GLU A 113 -8.32 8.85 -1.12
CA GLU A 113 -7.29 8.52 -0.13
C GLU A 113 -5.87 8.43 -0.72
N GLY A 114 -5.75 8.51 -2.05
CA GLY A 114 -4.45 8.45 -2.73
C GLY A 114 -3.91 7.04 -2.95
N ILE A 115 -4.77 6.02 -2.95
CA ILE A 115 -4.44 4.64 -3.29
C ILE A 115 -5.15 4.26 -4.60
N ASP A 116 -4.46 3.56 -5.47
CA ASP A 116 -5.05 2.85 -6.61
C ASP A 116 -4.63 1.38 -6.54
N PHE A 117 -5.47 0.56 -5.90
CA PHE A 117 -5.21 -0.86 -5.72
C PHE A 117 -4.83 -1.58 -7.02
N ASN A 118 -5.42 -1.20 -8.17
CA ASN A 118 -5.12 -1.86 -9.44
C ASN A 118 -3.75 -1.45 -10.01
N ALA A 119 -3.30 -0.21 -9.77
CA ALA A 119 -1.97 0.23 -10.16
C ALA A 119 -0.90 -0.34 -9.23
N ASP A 120 -1.18 -0.37 -7.94
CA ASP A 120 -0.27 -0.87 -6.91
C ASP A 120 0.00 -2.37 -7.06
N LEU A 121 -1.01 -3.16 -7.45
CA LEU A 121 -0.87 -4.56 -7.85
C LEU A 121 0.02 -4.79 -9.08
N LYS A 122 0.42 -3.75 -9.82
CA LYS A 122 1.35 -3.89 -10.96
C LYS A 122 2.80 -3.60 -10.60
N ILE A 123 3.08 -3.18 -9.37
CA ILE A 123 4.44 -2.94 -8.89
C ILE A 123 5.21 -4.28 -8.85
N PRO A 124 6.33 -4.44 -9.59
CA PRO A 124 7.02 -5.74 -9.70
C PRO A 124 7.59 -6.27 -8.38
N SER A 125 7.92 -5.37 -7.45
CA SER A 125 8.49 -5.69 -6.14
C SER A 125 7.45 -5.88 -5.02
N ILE A 126 6.16 -5.81 -5.34
CA ILE A 126 5.05 -6.15 -4.44
C ILE A 126 4.55 -7.55 -4.80
N ASP A 127 4.61 -8.52 -3.89
CA ASP A 127 4.28 -9.91 -4.17
C ASP A 127 2.79 -10.23 -4.03
N PHE A 128 2.09 -9.52 -3.15
CA PHE A 128 0.65 -9.68 -2.94
C PHE A 128 0.00 -8.34 -2.54
N GLY A 129 -1.29 -8.20 -2.87
CA GLY A 129 -2.10 -7.05 -2.45
C GLY A 129 -2.75 -7.28 -1.09
N THR A 130 -2.98 -6.20 -0.39
CA THR A 130 -3.66 -6.13 0.90
C THR A 130 -4.92 -5.31 0.77
N PHE A 131 -5.96 -5.65 1.52
CA PHE A 131 -7.13 -4.79 1.67
C PHE A 131 -7.71 -4.94 3.06
N HIS A 132 -8.30 -3.86 3.57
CA HIS A 132 -8.99 -3.85 4.85
C HIS A 132 -10.50 -3.66 4.62
N ALA A 133 -11.32 -3.87 5.64
CA ALA A 133 -12.76 -3.64 5.52
C ALA A 133 -13.34 -3.11 6.84
N TYR A 134 -13.67 -1.81 6.85
CA TYR A 134 -14.33 -1.16 7.98
C TYR A 134 -15.63 -0.48 7.56
N PRO A 135 -16.71 -1.24 7.24
CA PRO A 135 -17.94 -0.69 6.69
C PRO A 135 -18.56 0.42 7.55
N GLY A 136 -18.46 0.31 8.88
CA GLY A 136 -18.94 1.34 9.80
C GLY A 136 -18.20 2.68 9.63
N SER A 137 -16.86 2.64 9.60
CA SER A 137 -16.01 3.83 9.44
C SER A 137 -16.12 4.45 8.05
N TRP A 138 -16.50 3.67 7.05
CA TRP A 138 -16.56 4.10 5.64
C TRP A 138 -17.97 4.46 5.18
N ALA A 139 -18.91 4.68 6.11
CA ALA A 139 -20.30 5.02 5.84
C ALA A 139 -21.06 3.96 5.02
N GLN A 140 -20.68 2.68 5.15
CA GLN A 140 -21.31 1.53 4.49
C GLN A 140 -22.12 0.66 5.47
N SER A 141 -22.45 1.21 6.65
CA SER A 141 -23.17 0.49 7.71
C SER A 141 -24.59 0.06 7.32
N GLY A 142 -25.25 0.77 6.41
CA GLY A 142 -26.60 0.46 5.95
C GLY A 142 -26.73 -0.90 5.24
N ASN A 143 -25.63 -1.47 4.76
CA ASN A 143 -25.60 -2.79 4.12
C ASN A 143 -24.23 -3.48 4.26
N ALA A 144 -23.66 -3.45 5.48
CA ALA A 144 -22.27 -3.84 5.72
C ALA A 144 -21.91 -5.25 5.22
N THR A 145 -22.82 -6.23 5.36
CA THR A 145 -22.58 -7.61 4.93
C THR A 145 -22.49 -7.74 3.41
N LEU A 146 -23.47 -7.22 2.66
CA LEU A 146 -23.44 -7.34 1.19
C LEU A 146 -22.35 -6.45 0.59
N TRP A 147 -22.11 -5.27 1.17
CA TRP A 147 -20.99 -4.42 0.78
C TRP A 147 -19.66 -5.15 0.99
N GLY A 148 -19.44 -5.78 2.16
CA GLY A 148 -18.21 -6.52 2.46
C GLY A 148 -18.01 -7.72 1.53
N VAL A 149 -19.07 -8.47 1.21
CA VAL A 149 -18.99 -9.57 0.22
C VAL A 149 -18.59 -9.04 -1.16
N GLN A 150 -19.14 -7.90 -1.59
CA GLN A 150 -18.77 -7.30 -2.87
C GLN A 150 -17.32 -6.80 -2.86
N TRP A 151 -16.91 -6.12 -1.78
CA TRP A 151 -15.54 -5.63 -1.57
C TRP A 151 -14.51 -6.76 -1.72
N ILE A 152 -14.75 -7.89 -1.05
CA ILE A 152 -13.88 -9.08 -1.14
C ILE A 152 -13.83 -9.62 -2.58
N LYS A 153 -14.98 -9.71 -3.27
CA LYS A 153 -15.05 -10.23 -4.64
C LYS A 153 -14.28 -9.35 -5.63
N ASP A 154 -14.42 -8.04 -5.49
CA ASP A 154 -13.77 -7.07 -6.38
C ASP A 154 -12.24 -7.13 -6.21
N HIS A 155 -11.75 -7.18 -4.97
CA HIS A 155 -10.32 -7.31 -4.69
C HIS A 155 -9.75 -8.63 -5.22
N ALA A 156 -10.45 -9.73 -5.00
CA ALA A 156 -10.06 -11.03 -5.54
C ALA A 156 -9.99 -11.01 -7.08
N ALA A 157 -10.94 -10.32 -7.74
CA ALA A 157 -10.92 -10.16 -9.19
C ALA A 157 -9.73 -9.31 -9.67
N SER A 158 -9.43 -8.19 -9.00
CA SER A 158 -8.27 -7.35 -9.27
C SER A 158 -6.95 -8.12 -9.11
N GLN A 159 -6.79 -8.88 -8.03
CA GLN A 159 -5.60 -9.71 -7.79
C GLN A 159 -5.45 -10.80 -8.86
N LYS A 160 -6.54 -11.48 -9.24
CA LYS A 160 -6.53 -12.46 -10.31
C LYS A 160 -6.12 -11.83 -11.66
N ALA A 161 -6.65 -10.64 -11.97
CA ALA A 161 -6.32 -9.92 -13.18
C ALA A 161 -4.84 -9.50 -13.21
N ALA A 162 -4.29 -9.04 -12.09
CA ALA A 162 -2.88 -8.68 -11.98
C ALA A 162 -1.95 -9.90 -12.14
N ASN A 163 -2.31 -11.04 -11.55
CA ASN A 163 -1.54 -12.28 -11.67
C ASN A 163 -1.49 -12.80 -13.11
N ASN A 164 -2.59 -12.71 -13.87
CA ASN A 164 -2.60 -13.09 -15.29
C ASN A 164 -1.64 -12.25 -16.18
N VAL A 165 -1.21 -11.08 -15.69
CA VAL A 165 -0.30 -10.18 -16.42
C VAL A 165 1.15 -10.36 -15.97
N ARG A 166 1.38 -10.82 -14.74
CA ARG A 166 2.70 -11.17 -14.24
C ARG A 166 3.04 -12.56 -14.76
N SER A 167 4.00 -12.68 -15.68
CA SER A 167 4.50 -13.99 -16.10
C SER A 167 5.22 -14.65 -14.92
N ASN A 168 4.45 -15.31 -14.06
CA ASN A 168 4.97 -16.03 -12.92
C ASN A 168 5.40 -17.44 -13.39
N PRO A 169 6.67 -17.85 -13.21
CA PRO A 169 7.09 -19.22 -13.53
C PRO A 169 6.33 -20.31 -12.76
N PHE A 170 5.52 -19.97 -11.76
CA PHE A 170 4.67 -20.90 -10.99
C PHE A 170 3.29 -21.18 -11.60
N ASP A 171 2.87 -20.51 -12.68
CA ASP A 171 1.59 -20.78 -13.39
C ASP A 171 1.62 -22.07 -14.24
N LYS A 172 2.64 -22.92 -14.09
CA LYS A 172 2.72 -24.25 -14.74
C LYS A 172 2.28 -25.42 -13.86
N ALA A 173 1.72 -25.16 -12.68
CA ALA A 173 1.12 -26.18 -11.84
C ALA A 173 -0.41 -26.02 -11.83
N GLU A 174 -1.03 -26.31 -12.97
CA GLU A 174 -2.46 -26.63 -13.01
C GLU A 174 -2.71 -27.92 -12.20
N CYS A 175 -3.76 -27.91 -11.39
CA CYS A 175 -4.48 -29.11 -10.96
C CYS A 175 -5.63 -29.35 -11.93
#